data_AF-A0A1Z3HM49-F1
#
_entry.id   AF-A0A1Z3HM49-F1
#
_cell.length_a   1.000
_cell.length_b   1.000
_cell.length_c   1.000
_cell.angle_alpha   90.00
_cell.angle_beta   90.00
_cell.angle_gamma   90.00
#
_symmetry.space_group_name_H-M   'P 1'
#
loop_
_entity.id
_entity.type
_entity.pdbx_description
1 polymer ?
#
loop_
_entity_poly.entity_id
_entity_poly.type
_entity_poly.pdbx_seq_one_letter_code
_entity_poly.pdbx_strand_id
1 'polypeptide(L)'
;MVAFPAGHDGLGVAQRTLMPWLRSEQQQLPLSFSFSQDRGQRQSAWQEAAAQVWGYLRRGDDVVFASEGDVSFYSTFTYLAQTLLTWHPQVSVEVVPGVCSPLATAAVLGIPLTIQSQRLAVLPALYRVAELERVLDWAEAVVLMKVSSVYPQVWSVLQQRGLLSCSYVVQHVTWPDQLIYTDLQHHPNLELSYFSVMIIQVAANSLG
;
A
#
# COMPACT_ATOMS: atom_id res chain seq x y z
N MET A 1 2.95 14.45 -19.52
CA MET A 1 3.51 14.76 -18.18
C MET A 1 3.42 13.51 -17.30
N VAL A 2 4.37 13.28 -16.38
CA VAL A 2 4.28 12.21 -15.37
C VAL A 2 4.27 12.82 -13.97
N ALA A 3 3.14 12.69 -13.29
CA ALA A 3 2.95 13.08 -11.90
C ALA A 3 3.12 11.89 -10.95
N PHE A 4 3.55 12.13 -9.72
CA PHE A 4 3.71 11.10 -8.70
C PHE A 4 3.68 11.73 -7.30
N PRO A 5 3.39 10.96 -6.24
CA PRO A 5 3.57 11.42 -4.87
C PRO A 5 5.02 11.87 -4.63
N ALA A 6 5.19 13.08 -4.10
CA ALA A 6 6.49 13.58 -3.70
C ALA A 6 7.04 12.76 -2.51
N GLY A 7 8.35 12.51 -2.51
CA GLY A 7 9.03 11.95 -1.34
C GLY A 7 9.19 13.01 -0.24
N HIS A 8 9.29 12.56 1.01
CA HIS A 8 9.49 13.47 2.16
C HIS A 8 10.92 14.05 2.18
N ASP A 9 11.93 13.21 1.90
CA ASP A 9 13.36 13.55 1.93
C ASP A 9 14.07 13.00 0.67
N GLY A 10 13.57 13.39 -0.51
CA GLY A 10 14.14 13.00 -1.81
C GLY A 10 13.10 12.42 -2.77
N LEU A 11 13.56 11.52 -3.66
CA LEU A 11 12.67 10.91 -4.65
C LEU A 11 11.60 10.05 -3.99
N GLY A 12 10.35 10.24 -4.40
CA GLY A 12 9.24 9.37 -4.03
C GLY A 12 9.46 7.93 -4.53
N VAL A 13 8.75 6.96 -3.97
CA VAL A 13 8.93 5.56 -4.35
C VAL A 13 8.43 5.30 -5.77
N ALA A 14 7.24 5.77 -6.13
CA ALA A 14 6.72 5.70 -7.49
C ALA A 14 7.66 6.37 -8.50
N GLN A 15 8.24 7.51 -8.13
CA GLN A 15 9.23 8.21 -8.95
C GLN A 15 10.48 7.35 -9.16
N ARG A 16 11.05 6.80 -8.10
CA ARG A 16 12.25 5.96 -8.17
C ARG A 16 12.02 4.72 -9.02
N THR A 17 10.85 4.09 -8.85
CA THR A 17 10.45 2.94 -9.66
C THR A 17 10.40 3.34 -11.11
N LEU A 18 9.73 4.44 -11.48
CA LEU A 18 9.60 4.84 -12.88
C LEU A 18 10.88 5.37 -13.53
N MET A 19 11.82 5.87 -12.74
CA MET A 19 13.00 6.61 -13.22
C MET A 19 13.77 5.93 -14.38
N PRO A 20 14.01 4.60 -14.37
CA PRO A 20 14.71 3.93 -15.48
C PRO A 20 13.93 3.93 -16.82
N TRP A 21 12.62 4.18 -16.79
CA TRP A 21 11.74 4.17 -17.96
C TRP A 21 11.29 5.57 -18.40
N LEU A 22 11.58 6.61 -17.62
CA LEU A 22 11.28 7.99 -17.99
C LEU A 22 12.26 8.48 -19.06
N ARG A 23 11.72 9.14 -20.08
CA ARG A 23 12.51 9.82 -21.13
C ARG A 23 12.87 11.23 -20.69
N SER A 24 13.99 11.76 -21.19
CA SER A 24 14.49 13.10 -20.88
C SER A 24 13.49 14.23 -21.17
N GLU A 25 12.64 14.06 -22.19
CA GLU A 25 11.67 15.09 -22.59
C GLU A 25 10.40 15.06 -21.73
N GLN A 26 10.18 14.01 -20.94
CA GLN A 26 8.99 13.90 -20.10
C GLN A 26 9.14 14.80 -18.88
N GLN A 27 8.29 15.81 -18.81
CA GLN A 27 8.14 16.61 -17.60
C GLN A 27 7.68 15.74 -16.42
N GLN A 28 8.27 16.00 -15.26
CA GLN A 28 7.97 15.35 -14.00
C GLN A 28 7.23 16.33 -13.07
N LEU A 29 6.17 15.86 -12.42
CA LEU A 29 5.36 16.67 -11.50
C LEU A 29 5.25 15.98 -10.13
N PRO A 30 6.17 16.27 -9.19
CA PRO A 30 6.02 15.80 -7.82
C PRO A 30 4.81 16.49 -7.16
N LEU A 31 3.90 15.70 -6.59
CA LEU A 31 2.71 16.18 -5.90
C LEU A 31 2.81 15.91 -4.40
N SER A 32 2.76 16.96 -3.60
CA SER A 32 2.78 16.85 -2.14
C SER A 32 1.42 16.41 -1.61
N PHE A 33 1.42 15.34 -0.81
CA PHE A 33 0.25 14.87 -0.08
C PHE A 33 0.51 14.98 1.42
N SER A 34 -0.47 15.49 2.18
CA SER A 34 -0.38 15.51 3.63
C SER A 34 -0.94 14.20 4.21
N PHE A 35 -0.21 13.63 5.16
CA PHE A 35 -0.63 12.48 5.98
C PHE A 35 -0.99 12.91 7.42
N SER A 36 -1.18 14.22 7.63
CA SER A 36 -1.59 14.80 8.91
C SER A 36 -2.95 14.25 9.37
N GLN A 37 -3.15 14.14 10.69
CA GLN A 37 -4.48 13.84 11.23
C GLN A 37 -5.46 15.01 11.02
N ASP A 38 -4.93 16.22 10.84
CA ASP A 38 -5.74 17.40 10.53
C ASP A 38 -6.42 17.25 9.16
N ARG A 39 -7.76 17.25 9.18
CA ARG A 39 -8.56 17.08 7.96
C ARG A 39 -8.40 18.26 7.01
N GLY A 40 -8.28 19.49 7.53
CA GLY A 40 -8.12 20.69 6.72
C GLY A 40 -6.81 20.67 5.94
N GLN A 41 -5.70 20.34 6.59
CA GLN A 41 -4.39 20.20 5.95
C GLN A 41 -4.38 19.15 4.85
N ARG A 42 -5.01 17.98 5.07
CA ARG A 42 -5.14 16.95 4.03
C ARG A 42 -5.94 17.45 2.84
N GLN A 43 -7.07 18.10 3.10
CA GLN A 43 -7.93 18.60 2.04
C GLN A 43 -7.23 19.70 1.22
N SER A 44 -6.54 20.63 1.87
CA SER A 44 -5.76 21.66 1.17
C SER A 44 -4.68 21.05 0.27
N ALA A 45 -3.95 20.03 0.76
CA ALA A 45 -2.94 19.35 -0.06
C ALA A 45 -3.54 18.68 -1.31
N TRP A 46 -4.72 18.06 -1.19
CA TRP A 46 -5.43 17.47 -2.34
C TRP A 46 -5.87 18.53 -3.35
N GLN A 47 -6.37 19.66 -2.85
CA GLN A 47 -6.79 20.81 -3.65
C GLN A 47 -5.61 21.44 -4.41
N GLU A 48 -4.47 21.62 -3.74
CA GLU A 48 -3.24 22.11 -4.37
C GLU A 48 -2.74 21.15 -5.46
N ALA A 49 -2.73 19.85 -5.19
CA ALA A 49 -2.34 18.84 -6.18
C ALA A 49 -3.30 18.83 -7.39
N ALA A 50 -4.61 18.91 -7.15
CA ALA A 50 -5.61 18.98 -8.22
C ALA A 50 -5.45 20.25 -9.07
N ALA A 51 -5.19 21.41 -8.44
CA ALA A 51 -4.98 22.67 -9.15
C ALA A 51 -3.72 22.61 -10.04
N GLN A 52 -2.64 21.99 -9.56
CA GLN A 52 -1.42 21.78 -10.35
C GLN A 52 -1.69 20.90 -11.57
N VAL A 53 -2.34 19.75 -11.37
CA VAL A 53 -2.70 18.82 -12.47
C VAL A 53 -3.64 19.49 -13.49
N TRP A 54 -4.65 20.22 -13.02
CA TRP A 54 -5.57 20.96 -13.89
C TRP A 54 -4.85 21.98 -14.77
N GLY A 55 -3.80 22.62 -14.26
CA GLY A 55 -2.98 23.56 -15.01
C GLY A 55 -2.44 22.99 -16.32
N TYR A 56 -2.16 21.69 -16.37
CA TYR A 56 -1.74 20.94 -17.56
C TYR A 56 -2.94 20.48 -18.39
N LEU A 57 -3.90 19.79 -17.76
CA LEU A 57 -5.07 19.23 -18.47
C LEU A 57 -5.86 20.30 -19.23
N ARG A 58 -6.02 21.51 -18.67
CA ARG A 58 -6.77 22.61 -19.33
C ARG A 58 -6.12 23.12 -20.62
N ARG A 59 -4.85 22.79 -20.87
CA ARG A 59 -4.14 23.13 -22.12
C ARG A 59 -4.23 22.02 -23.17
N GLY A 60 -4.88 20.90 -22.84
CA GLY A 60 -4.94 19.71 -23.67
C GLY A 60 -3.78 18.74 -23.46
N ASP A 61 -2.96 18.94 -22.42
CA ASP A 61 -1.85 18.03 -22.09
C ASP A 61 -2.38 16.79 -21.34
N ASP A 62 -1.87 15.60 -21.67
CA ASP A 62 -2.11 14.39 -20.87
C ASP A 62 -1.20 14.32 -19.63
N VAL A 63 -1.78 13.88 -18.51
CA VAL A 63 -1.09 13.67 -17.24
C VAL A 63 -1.22 12.22 -16.81
N VAL A 64 -0.09 11.52 -16.71
CA VAL A 64 -0.01 10.19 -16.12
C VAL A 64 0.28 10.34 -14.63
N PHE A 65 -0.54 9.76 -13.76
CA PHE A 65 -0.23 9.67 -12.32
C PHE A 65 0.35 8.29 -12.02
N ALA A 66 1.56 8.25 -11.46
CA ALA A 66 2.21 7.03 -11.05
C ALA A 66 1.94 6.71 -9.58
N SER A 67 1.58 5.47 -9.31
CA SER A 67 1.36 4.94 -7.96
C SER A 67 2.19 3.68 -7.76
N GLU A 68 2.67 3.47 -6.55
CA GLU A 68 3.12 2.18 -6.10
C GLU A 68 1.92 1.22 -6.01
N GLY A 69 2.09 -0.03 -6.45
CA GLY A 69 1.02 -1.01 -6.45
C GLY A 69 -0.07 -0.66 -7.47
N ASP A 70 -1.30 -0.44 -6.98
CA ASP A 70 -2.46 -0.14 -7.80
C ASP A 70 -3.19 1.11 -7.27
N VAL A 71 -3.62 1.99 -8.17
CA VAL A 71 -4.32 3.23 -7.81
C VAL A 71 -5.68 3.00 -7.13
N SER A 72 -6.25 1.80 -7.29
CA SER A 72 -7.53 1.40 -6.71
C SER A 72 -7.38 0.79 -5.31
N PHE A 73 -6.14 0.60 -4.82
CA PHE A 73 -5.88 -0.10 -3.58
C PHE A 73 -5.01 0.72 -2.60
N TYR A 74 -5.66 1.40 -1.66
CA TYR A 74 -5.02 2.27 -0.65
C TYR A 74 -4.08 3.35 -1.21
N SER A 75 -4.35 3.84 -2.43
CA SER A 75 -3.57 4.90 -3.09
C SER A 75 -4.08 6.31 -2.74
N THR A 76 -3.16 7.28 -2.74
CA THR A 76 -3.50 8.71 -2.64
C THR A 76 -4.13 9.26 -3.91
N PHE A 77 -4.00 8.56 -5.05
CA PHE A 77 -4.63 8.95 -6.32
C PHE A 77 -6.13 9.22 -6.17
N THR A 78 -6.83 8.40 -5.39
CA THR A 78 -8.28 8.53 -5.16
C THR A 78 -8.66 9.93 -4.72
N TYR A 79 -7.90 10.54 -3.80
CA TYR A 79 -8.21 11.87 -3.28
C TYR A 79 -7.94 12.98 -4.31
N LEU A 80 -6.87 12.83 -5.09
CA LEU A 80 -6.55 13.72 -6.22
C LEU A 80 -7.67 13.66 -7.27
N ALA A 81 -8.01 12.45 -7.74
CA ALA A 81 -8.99 12.23 -8.77
C ALA A 81 -10.38 12.74 -8.35
N GLN A 82 -10.83 12.44 -7.12
CA GLN A 82 -12.10 12.93 -6.60
C GLN A 82 -12.15 14.46 -6.54
N THR A 83 -11.07 15.09 -6.04
CA THR A 83 -10.99 16.55 -5.95
C THR A 83 -11.03 17.19 -7.34
N LEU A 84 -10.24 16.65 -8.28
CA LEU A 84 -10.16 17.12 -9.65
C LEU A 84 -11.50 16.97 -10.38
N LEU A 85 -12.14 15.81 -10.30
CA LEU A 85 -13.43 15.54 -10.97
C LEU A 85 -14.57 16.34 -10.36
N THR A 86 -14.50 16.67 -9.06
CA THR A 86 -15.47 17.57 -8.42
C THR A 86 -15.40 18.98 -9.01
N TRP A 87 -14.19 19.48 -9.29
CA TRP A 87 -13.99 20.81 -9.86
C TRP A 87 -14.16 20.84 -11.38
N HIS A 88 -13.79 19.76 -12.05
CA HIS A 88 -13.71 19.63 -13.50
C HIS A 88 -14.31 18.29 -13.96
N PRO A 89 -15.65 18.16 -13.96
CA PRO A 89 -16.34 16.92 -14.28
C PRO A 89 -16.15 16.44 -15.73
N GLN A 90 -15.64 17.30 -16.61
CA GLN A 90 -15.30 16.98 -17.99
C GLN A 90 -13.96 16.23 -18.15
N VAL A 91 -13.14 16.14 -17.11
CA VAL A 91 -11.88 15.40 -17.16
C VAL A 91 -12.17 13.89 -17.29
N SER A 92 -11.53 13.25 -18.27
CA SER A 92 -11.55 11.80 -18.40
C SER A 92 -10.40 11.18 -17.60
N VAL A 93 -10.69 10.09 -16.88
CA VAL A 93 -9.70 9.34 -16.09
C VAL A 93 -9.69 7.90 -16.57
N GLU A 94 -8.53 7.43 -17.00
CA GLU A 94 -8.27 6.03 -17.32
C GLU A 94 -7.37 5.41 -16.25
N VAL A 95 -7.64 4.15 -15.89
CA VAL A 95 -6.88 3.41 -14.87
C VAL A 95 -6.18 2.22 -15.52
N VAL A 96 -4.86 2.15 -15.36
CA VAL A 96 -4.05 0.98 -15.72
C VAL A 96 -3.79 0.17 -14.45
N PRO A 97 -4.22 -1.10 -14.39
CA PRO A 97 -4.05 -1.91 -13.18
C PRO A 97 -2.58 -2.24 -12.92
N GLY A 98 -2.21 -2.24 -11.65
CA GLY A 98 -0.89 -2.62 -11.16
C GLY A 98 -0.93 -3.83 -10.23
N VAL A 99 0.25 -4.30 -9.82
CA VAL A 99 0.37 -5.45 -8.91
C VAL A 99 0.41 -4.98 -7.46
N CYS A 100 -0.64 -5.26 -6.70
CA CYS A 100 -0.72 -4.89 -5.28
C CYS A 100 0.27 -5.69 -4.41
N SER A 101 0.80 -5.04 -3.37
CA SER A 101 1.78 -5.64 -2.47
C SER A 101 1.32 -6.94 -1.77
N PRO A 102 0.05 -7.15 -1.38
CA PRO A 102 -0.36 -8.44 -0.80
C PRO A 102 -0.12 -9.64 -1.73
N LEU A 103 -0.44 -9.49 -3.01
CA LEU A 103 -0.26 -10.56 -4.00
C LEU A 103 1.21 -10.75 -4.33
N ALA A 104 1.98 -9.66 -4.44
CA ALA A 104 3.42 -9.72 -4.60
C ALA A 104 4.08 -10.43 -3.40
N THR A 105 3.63 -10.14 -2.17
CA THR A 105 4.13 -10.76 -0.93
C THR A 105 3.86 -12.26 -0.93
N ALA A 106 2.64 -12.70 -1.28
CA ALA A 106 2.33 -14.12 -1.40
C ALA A 106 3.20 -14.82 -2.46
N ALA A 107 3.41 -14.18 -3.60
CA ALA A 107 4.24 -14.72 -4.68
C ALA A 107 5.70 -14.92 -4.26
N VAL A 108 6.33 -13.94 -3.60
CA VAL A 108 7.74 -14.07 -3.15
C VAL A 108 7.90 -15.07 -2.00
N LEU A 109 6.85 -15.25 -1.19
CA LEU A 109 6.80 -16.29 -0.15
C LEU A 109 6.59 -17.69 -0.73
N GLY A 110 6.18 -17.81 -2.01
CA GLY A 110 5.86 -19.08 -2.63
C GLY A 110 4.62 -19.75 -2.06
N ILE A 111 3.70 -18.98 -1.46
CA ILE A 111 2.46 -19.48 -0.86
C ILE A 111 1.23 -18.91 -1.57
N PRO A 112 0.13 -19.67 -1.70
CA PRO A 112 -1.13 -19.10 -2.12
C PRO A 112 -1.64 -18.12 -1.05
N LEU A 113 -2.13 -16.96 -1.46
CA LEU A 113 -2.74 -16.02 -0.51
C LEU A 113 -4.06 -16.58 0.07
N THR A 114 -4.84 -17.24 -0.78
CA THR A 114 -6.07 -17.96 -0.41
C THR A 114 -6.24 -19.21 -1.27
N ILE A 115 -6.97 -20.19 -0.74
CA ILE A 115 -7.38 -21.41 -1.45
C ILE A 115 -8.88 -21.67 -1.23
N GLN A 116 -9.56 -22.22 -2.25
CA GLN A 116 -10.97 -22.63 -2.18
C GLN A 116 -11.90 -21.52 -1.66
N SER A 117 -12.63 -21.80 -0.57
CA SER A 117 -13.61 -20.90 0.06
C SER A 117 -13.02 -20.04 1.18
N GLN A 118 -11.69 -19.95 1.28
CA GLN A 118 -11.04 -19.11 2.29
C GLN A 118 -11.39 -17.64 2.09
N ARG A 119 -11.72 -16.99 3.19
CA ARG A 119 -11.98 -15.56 3.28
C ARG A 119 -10.65 -14.83 3.47
N LEU A 120 -10.47 -13.78 2.67
CA LEU A 120 -9.35 -12.86 2.77
C LEU A 120 -9.81 -11.56 3.43
N ALA A 121 -9.06 -11.11 4.43
CA ALA A 121 -9.16 -9.75 4.95
C ALA A 121 -7.86 -8.99 4.67
N VAL A 122 -7.94 -7.79 4.10
CA VAL A 122 -6.78 -6.90 3.95
C VAL A 122 -7.01 -5.60 4.70
N LEU A 123 -6.03 -5.22 5.51
CA LEU A 123 -6.15 -4.21 6.54
C LEU A 123 -4.89 -3.32 6.56
N PRO A 124 -4.97 -1.98 6.39
CA PRO A 124 -3.91 -1.05 6.78
C PRO A 124 -3.73 -1.06 8.30
N ALA A 125 -2.54 -1.33 8.82
CA ALA A 125 -2.27 -1.71 10.21
C ALA A 125 -2.49 -0.63 11.31
N LEU A 126 -3.33 0.37 11.06
CA LEU A 126 -3.82 1.34 12.06
C LEU A 126 -5.02 0.82 12.88
N TYR A 127 -5.31 -0.49 12.84
CA TYR A 127 -6.47 -1.05 13.51
C TYR A 127 -6.23 -1.24 15.01
N ARG A 128 -7.30 -1.09 15.79
CA ARG A 128 -7.26 -1.42 17.21
C ARG A 128 -7.06 -2.93 17.34
N VAL A 129 -6.24 -3.36 18.29
CA VAL A 129 -5.94 -4.79 18.55
C VAL A 129 -7.22 -5.65 18.62
N ALA A 130 -8.30 -5.12 19.20
CA ALA A 130 -9.59 -5.80 19.27
C ALA A 130 -10.25 -6.07 17.90
N GLU A 131 -10.00 -5.24 16.89
CA GLU A 131 -10.49 -5.48 15.53
C GLU A 131 -9.70 -6.58 14.84
N LEU A 132 -8.39 -6.67 15.09
CA LEU A 132 -7.56 -7.75 14.57
C LEU A 132 -8.06 -9.11 15.05
N GLU A 133 -8.35 -9.25 16.34
CA GLU A 133 -8.88 -10.51 16.89
C GLU A 133 -10.17 -10.95 16.20
N ARG A 134 -11.13 -10.01 16.03
CA ARG A 134 -12.39 -10.29 15.33
C ARG A 134 -12.18 -10.71 13.88
N VAL A 135 -11.18 -10.13 13.22
CA VAL A 135 -10.84 -10.50 11.84
C VAL A 135 -10.19 -11.87 11.79
N LEU A 136 -9.30 -12.20 12.74
CA LEU A 136 -8.71 -13.53 12.85
C LEU A 136 -9.76 -14.61 13.15
N ASP A 137 -10.86 -14.27 13.83
CA ASP A 137 -11.99 -15.20 14.03
C ASP A 137 -12.84 -15.40 12.76
N TRP A 138 -12.76 -14.46 11.80
CA TRP A 138 -13.61 -14.44 10.61
C TRP A 138 -12.89 -14.77 9.31
N ALA A 139 -11.58 -14.57 9.18
CA ALA A 139 -10.86 -14.79 7.93
C ALA A 139 -9.82 -15.89 8.08
N GLU A 140 -9.70 -16.74 7.05
CA GLU A 140 -8.66 -17.77 6.99
C GLU A 140 -7.30 -17.19 6.56
N ALA A 141 -7.31 -16.11 5.77
CA ALA A 141 -6.10 -15.36 5.42
C ALA A 141 -6.27 -13.87 5.78
N VAL A 142 -5.31 -13.32 6.50
CA VAL A 142 -5.30 -11.91 6.89
C VAL A 142 -4.02 -11.25 6.40
N VAL A 143 -4.16 -10.09 5.76
CA VAL A 143 -3.04 -9.26 5.33
C VAL A 143 -3.06 -7.95 6.09
N LEU A 144 -1.95 -7.63 6.77
CA LEU A 144 -1.75 -6.34 7.41
C LEU A 144 -0.71 -5.54 6.61
N MET A 145 -1.12 -4.39 6.09
CA MET A 145 -0.23 -3.46 5.36
C MET A 145 0.32 -2.40 6.31
N LYS A 146 1.58 -1.99 6.14
CA LYS A 146 2.23 -0.95 6.97
C LYS A 146 2.31 -1.36 8.45
N VAL A 147 2.62 -2.63 8.70
CA VAL A 147 2.57 -3.24 10.04
C VAL A 147 3.62 -2.72 11.01
N SER A 148 4.60 -1.94 10.53
CA SER A 148 5.72 -1.44 11.35
C SER A 148 5.31 -0.75 12.64
N SER A 149 4.28 0.09 12.62
CA SER A 149 3.87 0.85 13.81
C SER A 149 3.17 0.01 14.89
N VAL A 150 2.70 -1.19 14.54
CA VAL A 150 1.90 -2.04 15.44
C VAL A 150 2.46 -3.45 15.60
N TYR A 151 3.66 -3.71 15.08
CA TYR A 151 4.22 -5.05 15.03
C TYR A 151 4.27 -5.73 16.41
N PRO A 152 4.75 -5.08 17.51
CA PRO A 152 4.78 -5.72 18.82
C PRO A 152 3.40 -6.16 19.33
N GLN A 153 2.37 -5.33 19.08
CA GLN A 153 0.99 -5.63 19.50
C GLN A 153 0.41 -6.79 18.70
N VAL A 154 0.60 -6.77 17.38
CA VAL A 154 0.17 -7.86 16.49
C VAL A 154 0.87 -9.17 16.86
N TRP A 155 2.19 -9.11 17.07
CA TRP A 155 2.98 -10.28 17.45
C TRP A 155 2.46 -10.92 18.75
N SER A 156 2.12 -10.10 19.76
CA SER A 156 1.53 -10.58 21.02
C SER A 156 0.21 -11.31 20.80
N VAL A 157 -0.68 -10.78 19.96
CA VAL A 157 -1.95 -11.46 19.60
C VAL A 157 -1.68 -12.80 18.91
N LEU A 158 -0.76 -12.82 17.94
CA LEU A 158 -0.41 -14.03 17.22
C LEU A 158 0.23 -15.08 18.15
N GLN A 159 1.02 -14.64 19.13
CA GLN A 159 1.59 -15.51 20.15
C GLN A 159 0.49 -16.18 20.97
N GLN A 160 -0.46 -15.39 21.49
CA GLN A 160 -1.58 -15.90 22.30
C GLN A 160 -2.48 -16.87 21.53
N ARG A 161 -2.57 -16.70 20.20
CA ARG A 161 -3.36 -17.55 19.32
C ARG A 161 -2.58 -18.71 18.70
N GLY A 162 -1.28 -18.83 18.95
CA GLY A 162 -0.43 -19.87 18.36
C GLY A 162 -0.25 -19.73 16.85
N LEU A 163 -0.38 -18.52 16.30
CA LEU A 163 -0.34 -18.24 14.85
C LEU A 163 1.02 -17.74 14.34
N LEU A 164 2.04 -17.68 15.19
CA LEU A 164 3.35 -17.13 14.81
C LEU A 164 4.06 -17.94 13.70
N SER A 165 3.94 -19.27 13.74
CA SER A 165 4.58 -20.17 12.77
C SER A 165 3.94 -20.12 11.37
N CYS A 166 2.68 -19.67 11.28
CA CYS A 166 1.94 -19.49 10.04
C CYS A 166 1.79 -18.02 9.64
N SER A 167 2.62 -17.15 10.21
CA SER A 167 2.68 -15.73 9.90
C SER A 167 4.01 -15.35 9.26
N TYR A 168 3.95 -14.38 8.35
CA TYR A 168 5.07 -13.97 7.52
C TYR A 168 5.09 -12.44 7.44
N VAL A 169 6.27 -11.85 7.40
CA VAL A 169 6.46 -10.43 7.10
C VAL A 169 7.42 -10.27 5.94
N VAL A 170 7.06 -9.46 4.96
CA VAL A 170 7.97 -9.05 3.89
C VAL A 170 8.09 -7.53 3.89
N GLN A 171 9.33 -7.03 3.91
CA GLN A 171 9.65 -5.62 3.72
C GLN A 171 10.15 -5.39 2.30
N HIS A 172 9.81 -4.23 1.73
CA HIS A 172 10.29 -3.82 0.41
C HIS A 172 10.05 -4.90 -0.64
N VAL A 173 8.85 -5.48 -0.65
CA VAL A 173 8.51 -6.60 -1.55
C VAL A 173 8.84 -6.25 -3.00
N THR A 174 9.50 -7.16 -3.71
CA THR A 174 10.06 -7.02 -5.08
C THR A 174 11.17 -5.99 -5.28
N TRP A 175 11.65 -5.33 -4.22
CA TRP A 175 12.80 -4.43 -4.32
C TRP A 175 14.12 -5.19 -4.14
N PRO A 176 15.26 -4.61 -4.58
CA PRO A 176 16.57 -5.25 -4.39
C PRO A 176 16.94 -5.52 -2.93
N ASP A 177 16.44 -4.71 -1.99
CA ASP A 177 16.67 -4.80 -0.56
C ASP A 177 15.51 -5.48 0.21
N GLN A 178 14.74 -6.33 -0.47
CA GLN A 178 13.66 -7.09 0.14
C GLN A 178 14.14 -7.93 1.34
N LEU A 179 13.39 -7.89 2.43
CA LEU A 179 13.61 -8.75 3.60
C LEU A 179 12.37 -9.64 3.82
N ILE A 180 12.60 -10.93 4.03
CA ILE A 180 11.55 -11.92 4.31
C ILE A 180 11.78 -12.49 5.71
N TYR A 181 10.74 -12.43 6.53
CA TYR A 181 10.68 -13.07 7.84
C TYR A 181 9.57 -14.11 7.82
N THR A 182 9.95 -15.36 8.02
CA THR A 182 9.06 -16.51 8.14
C THR A 182 9.14 -17.05 9.54
N ASP A 183 8.07 -17.67 10.05
CA ASP A 183 8.01 -18.18 11.43
C ASP A 183 8.41 -17.10 12.45
N LEU A 184 7.43 -16.27 12.81
CA LEU A 184 7.67 -15.10 13.64
C LEU A 184 8.00 -15.43 15.11
N GLN A 185 8.05 -16.70 15.51
CA GLN A 185 8.40 -17.11 16.88
C GLN A 185 9.74 -16.54 17.35
N HIS A 186 10.71 -16.46 16.44
CA HIS A 186 12.06 -15.96 16.72
C HIS A 186 12.23 -14.45 16.48
N HIS A 187 11.14 -13.75 16.17
CA HIS A 187 11.14 -12.37 15.72
C HIS A 187 10.23 -11.45 16.56
N PRO A 188 10.28 -11.43 17.90
CA PRO A 188 9.36 -10.63 18.72
C PRO A 188 9.49 -9.11 18.55
N ASN A 189 10.67 -8.64 18.12
CA ASN A 189 11.04 -7.22 18.14
C ASN A 189 11.60 -6.75 16.79
N LEU A 190 10.92 -7.06 15.68
CA LEU A 190 11.36 -6.56 14.37
C LEU A 190 11.18 -5.05 14.26
N GLU A 191 12.25 -4.36 13.84
CA GLU A 191 12.18 -2.98 13.40
C GLU A 191 11.84 -2.95 11.91
N LEU A 192 10.56 -2.75 11.62
CA LEU A 192 10.04 -2.79 10.25
C LEU A 192 9.93 -1.39 9.64
N SER A 193 10.09 -1.30 8.32
CA SER A 193 9.83 -0.10 7.53
C SER A 193 8.35 0.08 7.22
N TYR A 194 7.97 1.28 6.76
CA TYR A 194 6.59 1.58 6.32
C TYR A 194 6.09 0.62 5.24
N PHE A 195 6.97 0.19 4.33
CA PHE A 195 6.69 -0.74 3.24
C PHE A 195 6.85 -2.20 3.71
N SER A 196 6.19 -2.52 4.83
CA SER A 196 6.08 -3.87 5.38
C SER A 196 4.67 -4.41 5.18
N VAL A 197 4.57 -5.68 4.77
CA VAL A 197 3.33 -6.43 4.63
C VAL A 197 3.42 -7.70 5.45
N MET A 198 2.45 -7.94 6.32
CA MET A 198 2.30 -9.19 7.04
C MET A 198 1.19 -10.04 6.42
N ILE A 199 1.43 -11.34 6.26
CA ILE A 199 0.41 -12.34 5.91
C ILE A 199 0.28 -13.29 7.10
N ILE A 200 -0.96 -13.57 7.52
CA ILE A 200 -1.30 -14.51 8.59
C ILE A 200 -2.23 -15.56 7.99
N GLN A 201 -1.84 -16.84 8.06
CA GLN A 201 -2.66 -17.97 7.63
C GLN A 201 -3.29 -18.63 8.86
N VAL A 202 -4.56 -18.32 9.14
CA VAL A 202 -5.25 -18.77 10.37
C VAL A 202 -5.60 -20.25 10.31
N ALA A 203 -5.97 -20.75 9.14
CA ALA A 203 -6.09 -22.18 8.89
C ALA A 203 -4.79 -22.65 8.21
N ALA A 204 -4.10 -23.63 8.82
CA ALA A 204 -2.98 -24.27 8.14
C ALA A 204 -3.49 -24.85 6.81
N ASN A 205 -2.82 -24.51 5.71
CA ASN A 205 -3.09 -25.09 4.39
C ASN A 205 -2.71 -26.58 4.42
N SER A 206 -3.54 -27.42 5.04
CA SER A 206 -3.57 -28.84 4.74
C SER A 206 -4.20 -28.95 3.36
N LEU A 207 -3.35 -28.95 2.34
CA LEU A 207 -3.67 -29.54 1.05
C LEU A 207 -4.04 -31.00 1.34
N GLY A 208 -5.33 -31.31 1.29
CA GLY A 208 -5.82 -32.69 1.36
C GLY A 208 -5.29 -33.53 0.20
#